data_AF-A0A140C713-F1
#
_entry.id   AF-A0A140C713-F1
#
_cell.length_a   1.000
_cell.length_b   1.000
_cell.length_c   1.000
_cell.angle_alpha   90.00
_cell.angle_beta   90.00
_cell.angle_gamma   90.00
#
_symmetry.space_group_name_H-M   'P 1'
#
loop_
_entity.id
_entity.type
_entity.pdbx_description
1 polymer ?
#
loop_
_entity_poly.entity_id
_entity_poly.type
_entity_poly.pdbx_seq_one_letter_code
_entity_poly.pdbx_strand_id
1 'polypeptide(L)'
;MLSIFKPAPHKARLPAAEIDPTYRRLRWQIFLGIFFGYAAYYLVRKNFALAMPYLVEQGFSRGDLGFALSGISIAYGFSKFIMGSVSDRSNPRVFLPAGLILAAAVMLFMGFVPWATSSIAVMFVLLFLCGWCQ
;
A
#
# COMPACT_ATOMS: atom_id res chain seq x y z
N MET A 1 11.60 0.44 16.74
CA MET A 1 11.20 0.81 15.36
C MET A 1 12.25 0.27 14.40
N LEU A 2 11.85 -0.38 13.31
CA LEU A 2 12.79 -0.84 12.27
C LEU A 2 13.61 0.36 11.76
N SER A 3 14.91 0.19 11.51
CA SER A 3 15.82 1.31 11.21
C SER A 3 15.41 2.13 9.97
N ILE A 4 14.70 1.48 9.04
CA ILE A 4 14.18 2.06 7.79
C ILE A 4 13.08 3.12 8.00
N PHE A 5 12.36 3.08 9.12
CA PHE A 5 11.27 4.03 9.41
C PHE A 5 11.71 5.17 10.34
N LYS A 6 13.01 5.28 10.67
CA LYS A 6 13.47 6.35 11.56
C LYS A 6 13.09 7.74 11.00
N PRO A 7 12.64 8.68 11.87
CA PRO A 7 12.40 10.06 11.47
C PRO A 7 13.58 10.66 10.72
N ALA A 8 13.29 11.59 9.79
CA ALA A 8 14.34 12.28 9.07
C ALA A 8 15.26 13.04 10.05
N PRO A 9 16.60 12.91 9.91
CA PRO A 9 17.53 13.61 10.78
C PRO A 9 17.41 15.12 10.57
N HIS A 10 17.69 15.88 11.64
CA HIS A 10 17.73 17.34 11.56
C HIS A 10 18.80 17.78 10.55
N LYS A 11 18.43 18.72 9.66
CA LYS A 11 19.34 19.29 8.67
C LYS A 11 19.59 20.75 8.97
N ALA A 12 20.84 21.19 8.81
CA ALA A 12 21.21 22.59 8.92
C ALA A 12 20.43 23.45 7.91
N ARG A 13 20.12 24.69 8.30
CA ARG A 13 19.36 25.63 7.47
C ARG A 13 20.21 26.09 6.28
N LEU A 14 19.60 26.18 5.11
CA LEU A 14 20.24 26.73 3.91
C LEU A 14 20.46 28.25 4.04
N PRO A 15 21.45 28.82 3.32
CA PRO A 15 21.62 30.26 3.21
C PRO A 15 20.34 30.95 2.71
N ALA A 16 20.03 32.16 3.23
CA ALA A 16 18.76 32.84 2.97
C ALA A 16 18.46 33.04 1.47
N ALA A 17 19.47 33.32 0.65
CA ALA A 17 19.34 33.52 -0.79
C ALA A 17 18.90 32.25 -1.56
N GLU A 18 19.15 31.07 -1.00
CA GLU A 18 18.87 29.78 -1.65
C GLU A 18 17.54 29.16 -1.20
N ILE A 19 16.91 29.70 -0.15
CA ILE A 19 15.70 29.13 0.46
C ILE A 19 14.55 29.12 -0.54
N ASP A 20 14.15 30.27 -1.10
CA ASP A 20 12.95 30.36 -1.92
C ASP A 20 13.02 29.52 -3.22
N PRO A 21 14.13 29.55 -4.00
CA PRO A 21 14.26 28.71 -5.18
C PRO A 21 14.21 27.22 -4.85
N THR A 22 14.91 26.81 -3.79
CA THR A 22 14.97 25.42 -3.34
C THR A 22 13.61 24.95 -2.83
N TYR A 23 12.94 25.78 -2.04
CA TYR A 23 11.64 25.48 -1.46
C TYR A 23 10.56 25.29 -2.55
N ARG A 24 10.54 26.16 -3.56
CA ARG A 24 9.61 26.03 -4.70
C ARG A 24 9.83 24.71 -5.45
N ARG A 25 11.08 24.36 -5.74
CA ARG A 25 11.42 23.08 -6.40
C ARG A 25 11.02 21.87 -5.56
N LEU A 26 11.36 21.88 -4.27
CA LEU A 26 11.07 20.76 -3.37
C LEU A 26 9.56 20.55 -3.15
N ARG A 27 8.76 21.62 -3.12
CA ARG A 27 7.30 21.51 -3.02
C ARG A 27 6.69 20.80 -4.23
N TRP A 28 7.09 21.17 -5.44
CA TRP A 28 6.66 20.48 -6.65
C TRP A 28 7.12 19.02 -6.69
N GLN A 29 8.37 18.77 -6.30
CA GLN A 29 8.90 17.41 -6.22
C GLN A 29 8.11 16.54 -5.23
N ILE A 30 7.85 17.05 -4.03
CA ILE A 30 7.08 16.33 -3.00
C ILE A 30 5.64 16.13 -3.47
N PHE A 31 4.99 17.17 -4.00
CA PHE A 31 3.61 17.09 -4.47
C PHE A 31 3.44 16.01 -5.53
N LEU A 32 4.28 16.02 -6.57
CA LEU A 32 4.23 14.99 -7.61
C LEU A 32 4.54 13.60 -7.04
N GLY A 33 5.51 13.50 -6.13
CA GLY A 33 5.87 12.24 -5.48
C GLY A 33 4.73 11.61 -4.67
N ILE A 34 4.05 12.40 -3.83
CA ILE A 34 2.90 11.91 -3.05
C ILE A 34 1.68 11.67 -3.93
N PHE A 35 1.44 12.51 -4.95
CA PHE A 35 0.31 12.39 -5.85
C PHE A 35 0.39 11.09 -6.66
N PHE A 36 1.50 10.88 -7.37
CA PHE A 36 1.70 9.65 -8.15
C PHE A 36 1.88 8.43 -7.26
N GLY A 37 2.55 8.58 -6.12
CA GLY A 37 2.69 7.49 -5.15
C GLY A 37 1.34 7.01 -4.63
N TYR A 38 0.42 7.93 -4.30
CA TYR A 38 -0.93 7.57 -3.88
C TYR A 38 -1.78 7.04 -5.03
N ALA A 39 -1.66 7.62 -6.24
CA ALA A 39 -2.34 7.12 -7.42
C ALA A 39 -1.98 5.66 -7.72
N ALA A 40 -0.72 5.26 -7.52
CA ALA A 40 -0.26 3.89 -7.75
C ALA A 40 -0.95 2.86 -6.84
N TYR A 41 -1.39 3.22 -5.63
CA TYR A 41 -2.16 2.30 -4.78
C TYR A 41 -3.48 1.86 -5.42
N TYR A 42 -4.10 2.69 -6.26
CA TYR A 42 -5.34 2.33 -6.96
C TYR A 42 -5.12 1.24 -8.00
N LEU A 43 -3.91 1.11 -8.56
CA LEU A 43 -3.56 0.01 -9.47
C LEU A 43 -3.57 -1.34 -8.75
N VAL A 44 -3.20 -1.37 -7.48
CA VAL A 44 -3.13 -2.62 -6.68
C VAL A 44 -4.53 -3.02 -6.20
N ARG A 45 -5.36 -2.04 -5.83
CA ARG A 45 -6.65 -2.26 -5.13
C ARG A 45 -7.72 -2.98 -5.96
N LYS A 46 -7.69 -2.86 -7.29
CA LYS A 46 -8.74 -3.40 -8.17
C LYS A 46 -8.40 -4.75 -8.83
N ASN A 47 -7.19 -5.26 -8.63
CA ASN A 47 -6.72 -6.49 -9.27
C ASN A 47 -7.60 -7.71 -8.95
N PHE A 48 -7.95 -7.93 -7.67
CA PHE A 48 -8.78 -9.08 -7.30
C PHE A 48 -10.17 -9.01 -7.91
N ALA A 49 -10.74 -7.80 -8.02
CA ALA A 49 -12.06 -7.63 -8.62
C ALA A 49 -12.08 -7.96 -10.13
N LEU A 50 -10.98 -7.65 -10.83
CA LEU A 50 -10.78 -8.06 -12.22
C LEU A 50 -10.54 -9.58 -12.36
N ALA A 51 -9.97 -10.23 -11.34
CA ALA A 51 -9.70 -11.66 -11.32
C ALA A 51 -10.92 -12.53 -10.95
N MET A 52 -11.90 -11.98 -10.22
CA MET A 52 -13.11 -12.71 -9.79
C MET A 52 -13.82 -13.51 -10.89
N PRO A 53 -14.12 -12.99 -12.10
CA PRO A 53 -14.80 -13.78 -13.13
C PRO A 53 -14.04 -15.05 -13.51
N TYR A 54 -12.71 -14.98 -13.63
CA TYR A 54 -11.87 -16.13 -13.96
C TYR A 54 -11.79 -17.15 -12.82
N LEU A 55 -11.85 -16.70 -11.56
CA LEU A 55 -11.93 -17.60 -10.41
C LEU A 55 -13.28 -18.31 -10.32
N VAL A 56 -14.37 -17.65 -10.74
CA VAL A 56 -15.69 -18.28 -10.84
C VAL A 56 -15.69 -19.39 -11.90
N GLU A 57 -15.03 -19.18 -13.03
CA GLU A 57 -14.85 -20.22 -14.07
C GLU A 57 -14.07 -21.44 -13.54
N GLN A 58 -13.22 -21.26 -12.53
CA GLN A 58 -12.47 -22.34 -11.85
C GLN A 58 -13.28 -23.06 -10.77
N GLY A 59 -14.54 -22.68 -10.55
CA GLY A 59 -15.46 -23.36 -9.61
C GLY A 59 -15.66 -22.66 -8.26
N PHE A 60 -15.10 -21.46 -8.05
CA PHE A 60 -15.37 -20.69 -6.84
C PHE A 60 -16.74 -20.01 -6.88
N SER A 61 -17.41 -19.91 -5.72
CA SER A 61 -18.65 -19.15 -5.63
C SER A 61 -18.38 -17.65 -5.54
N ARG A 62 -19.28 -16.83 -6.11
CA ARG A 62 -19.20 -15.37 -6.00
C ARG A 62 -19.28 -14.88 -4.55
N GLY A 63 -20.05 -15.59 -3.71
CA GLY A 63 -20.18 -15.27 -2.29
C GLY A 63 -18.86 -15.43 -1.54
N ASP A 64 -18.15 -16.54 -1.79
CA ASP A 64 -16.88 -16.83 -1.14
C ASP A 64 -15.77 -15.87 -1.59
N LEU A 65 -15.72 -15.52 -2.88
CA LEU A 65 -14.80 -14.52 -3.40
C LEU A 65 -15.11 -13.12 -2.83
N GLY A 66 -16.39 -12.80 -2.65
CA GLY A 66 -16.83 -11.59 -1.95
C GLY A 66 -16.37 -11.56 -0.50
N PHE A 67 -16.44 -12.70 0.21
CA PHE A 67 -15.90 -12.84 1.56
C PHE A 67 -14.38 -12.64 1.59
N ALA A 68 -13.63 -13.26 0.67
CA ALA A 68 -12.19 -13.04 0.55
C ALA A 68 -11.84 -11.55 0.31
N LEU A 69 -12.57 -10.89 -0.60
CA LEU A 69 -12.40 -9.47 -0.91
C LEU A 69 -12.71 -8.55 0.28
N SER A 70 -13.62 -8.96 1.18
CA SER A 70 -13.93 -8.21 2.40
C SER A 70 -12.70 -8.01 3.30
N GLY A 71 -11.73 -8.95 3.23
CA GLY A 71 -10.46 -8.87 3.95
C GLY A 71 -9.71 -7.56 3.73
N ILE A 72 -9.74 -7.00 2.50
CA ILE A 72 -9.13 -5.70 2.20
C ILE A 72 -9.79 -4.59 3.02
N SER A 73 -11.12 -4.56 3.04
CA SER A 73 -11.87 -3.48 3.70
C SER A 73 -11.74 -3.54 5.22
N ILE A 74 -11.77 -4.75 5.78
CA ILE A 74 -11.56 -5.00 7.20
C ILE A 74 -10.14 -4.57 7.60
N ALA A 75 -9.13 -5.04 6.86
CA ALA A 75 -7.74 -4.70 7.12
C ALA A 75 -7.50 -3.19 7.03
N TYR A 76 -8.05 -2.52 6.02
CA TYR A 76 -7.93 -1.08 5.86
C TYR A 76 -8.55 -0.31 7.03
N GLY A 77 -9.70 -0.78 7.53
CA GLY A 77 -10.34 -0.22 8.72
C GLY A 77 -9.44 -0.25 9.94
N PHE A 78 -8.91 -1.42 10.29
CA PHE A 78 -8.01 -1.58 11.45
C PHE A 78 -6.65 -0.92 11.24
N SER A 79 -6.07 -1.05 10.05
CA SER A 79 -4.77 -0.50 9.70
C SER A 79 -4.75 1.01 9.93
N LYS A 80 -5.80 1.74 9.52
CA LYS A 80 -5.85 3.20 9.69
C LYS A 80 -5.77 3.65 11.15
N PHE A 81 -6.36 2.90 12.09
CA PHE A 81 -6.28 3.22 13.52
C PHE A 81 -4.87 3.00 14.09
N ILE A 82 -4.18 1.95 13.66
CA ILE A 82 -2.89 1.56 14.23
C ILE A 82 -1.75 2.27 13.49
N MET A 83 -1.73 2.16 12.16
CA MET A 83 -0.70 2.72 11.28
C MET A 83 -0.71 4.25 11.24
N GLY A 84 -1.80 4.92 11.61
CA GLY A 84 -1.80 6.38 11.79
C GLY A 84 -0.71 6.82 12.77
N SER A 85 -0.65 6.18 13.95
CA SER A 85 0.39 6.46 14.96
C SER A 85 1.80 6.07 14.52
N VAL A 86 1.92 5.00 13.73
CA VAL A 86 3.20 4.53 13.20
C VAL A 86 3.72 5.50 12.14
N SER A 87 2.85 5.95 11.23
CA SER A 87 3.20 6.86 10.15
C SER A 87 3.67 8.22 10.66
N ASP A 88 3.07 8.72 11.75
CA ASP A 88 3.43 10.01 12.38
C ASP A 88 4.86 9.99 12.93
N ARG A 89 5.29 8.85 13.47
CA ARG A 89 6.67 8.63 13.95
C ARG A 89 7.62 8.17 12.85
N SER A 90 7.13 7.93 11.64
CA SER A 90 7.92 7.37 10.54
C SER A 90 8.32 8.43 9.52
N ASN A 91 9.42 8.20 8.79
CA ASN A 91 9.76 9.07 7.66
C ASN A 91 8.80 8.83 6.47
N PRO A 92 8.00 9.84 6.05
CA PRO A 92 7.00 9.66 4.99
C PRO A 92 7.61 9.25 3.65
N ARG A 93 8.87 9.64 3.39
CA ARG A 93 9.58 9.30 2.15
C ARG A 93 9.83 7.80 2.00
N VAL A 94 9.90 7.07 3.10
CA VAL A 94 10.11 5.61 3.11
C VAL A 94 8.78 4.89 3.35
N PHE A 95 7.95 5.43 4.25
CA PHE A 95 6.69 4.80 4.65
C PHE A 95 5.72 4.60 3.47
N LEU A 96 5.50 5.64 2.66
CA LEU A 96 4.56 5.57 1.53
C LEU A 96 5.00 4.55 0.46
N PRO A 97 6.24 4.57 -0.05
CA PRO A 97 6.69 3.57 -1.02
C PRO A 97 6.77 2.16 -0.45
N ALA A 98 7.16 2.00 0.83
CA ALA A 98 7.26 0.67 1.45
C ALA A 98 5.90 -0.04 1.52
N GLY A 99 4.84 0.67 1.92
CA GLY A 99 3.47 0.12 1.91
C GLY A 99 3.03 -0.29 0.50
N LEU A 100 3.34 0.54 -0.50
CA LEU A 100 2.96 0.32 -1.89
C LEU A 100 3.66 -0.92 -2.46
N ILE A 101 4.97 -1.01 -2.26
CA ILE A 101 5.78 -2.14 -2.72
C ILE A 101 5.31 -3.43 -2.04
N LEU A 102 4.99 -3.38 -0.75
CA LEU A 102 4.51 -4.56 -0.03
C LEU A 102 3.12 -4.99 -0.52
N ALA A 103 2.20 -4.06 -0.70
CA ALA A 103 0.87 -4.33 -1.25
C ALA A 103 0.95 -4.90 -2.69
N ALA A 104 1.82 -4.33 -3.52
CA ALA A 104 2.08 -4.81 -4.88
C ALA A 104 2.72 -6.21 -4.87
N ALA A 105 3.68 -6.47 -3.99
CA ALA A 105 4.31 -7.78 -3.85
C ALA A 105 3.29 -8.87 -3.48
N VAL A 106 2.34 -8.57 -2.59
CA VAL A 106 1.26 -9.50 -2.25
C VAL A 106 0.37 -9.80 -3.47
N MET A 107 0.02 -8.78 -4.26
CA MET A 107 -0.76 -9.00 -5.49
C MET A 107 0.01 -9.78 -6.56
N LEU A 108 1.32 -9.52 -6.73
CA LEU A 108 2.17 -10.31 -7.63
C LEU A 108 2.27 -11.76 -7.16
N PHE A 109 2.43 -11.98 -5.85
CA PHE A 109 2.44 -13.33 -5.27
C PHE A 109 1.15 -14.08 -5.58
N MET A 110 -0.01 -13.42 -5.43
CA MET A 110 -1.30 -14.00 -5.82
C MET A 110 -1.41 -14.31 -7.32
N GLY A 111 -0.78 -13.51 -8.18
CA GLY A 111 -0.80 -13.71 -9.63
C GLY A 111 0.12 -14.81 -10.14
N PHE A 112 1.29 -15.01 -9.52
CA PHE A 112 2.32 -15.95 -10.00
C PHE A 112 2.34 -17.28 -9.28
N VAL A 113 1.78 -17.38 -8.07
CA VAL A 113 1.84 -18.59 -7.24
C VAL A 113 0.46 -19.25 -7.18
N PRO A 114 0.23 -20.40 -7.86
CA PRO A 114 -1.08 -21.06 -7.87
C PRO A 114 -1.60 -21.44 -6.48
N TRP A 115 -0.71 -21.68 -5.52
CA TRP A 115 -1.10 -21.95 -4.13
C TRP A 115 -1.83 -20.77 -3.47
N ALA A 116 -1.56 -19.54 -3.89
CA ALA A 116 -2.17 -18.34 -3.32
C ALA A 116 -3.69 -18.25 -3.57
N THR A 117 -4.19 -18.92 -4.60
CA THR A 117 -5.62 -19.02 -4.95
C THR A 117 -6.21 -20.40 -4.62
N SER A 118 -5.50 -21.25 -3.88
CA SER A 118 -5.93 -22.61 -3.56
C SER A 118 -7.16 -22.71 -2.64
N SER A 119 -7.40 -21.69 -1.80
CA SER A 119 -8.55 -21.67 -0.90
C SER A 119 -8.97 -20.24 -0.56
N ILE A 120 -10.24 -20.10 -0.16
CA ILE A 120 -10.82 -18.84 0.30
C ILE A 120 -10.10 -18.29 1.52
N ALA A 121 -9.69 -19.15 2.44
CA ALA A 121 -8.94 -18.74 3.64
C ALA A 121 -7.58 -18.14 3.28
N VAL A 122 -6.83 -18.77 2.36
CA VAL A 122 -5.53 -18.24 1.89
C VAL A 122 -5.74 -16.91 1.18
N MET A 123 -6.72 -16.81 0.28
CA MET A 123 -7.04 -15.56 -0.40
C MET A 123 -7.44 -14.46 0.58
N PHE A 124 -8.26 -14.77 1.59
CA PHE A 124 -8.65 -13.81 2.62
C PHE A 124 -7.44 -13.27 3.39
N VAL A 125 -6.52 -14.14 3.82
CA VAL A 125 -5.31 -13.73 4.55
C VAL A 125 -4.42 -12.85 3.67
N LEU A 126 -4.18 -13.23 2.41
CA LEU A 126 -3.37 -12.44 1.49
C LEU A 126 -4.03 -11.08 1.17
N LEU A 127 -5.34 -11.06 0.93
CA LEU A 127 -6.09 -9.83 0.69
C LEU A 127 -6.15 -8.94 1.94
N PHE A 128 -6.22 -9.53 3.14
CA PHE A 128 -6.11 -8.81 4.40
C PHE A 128 -4.72 -8.17 4.54
N LEU A 129 -3.64 -8.92 4.31
CA LEU A 129 -2.28 -8.38 4.33
C LEU A 129 -2.09 -7.27 3.30
N CYS A 130 -2.65 -7.45 2.10
CA CYS A 130 -2.63 -6.41 1.08
C CYS A 130 -3.35 -5.15 1.56
N GLY A 131 -4.58 -5.28 2.07
CA GLY A 131 -5.37 -4.16 2.58
C GLY A 131 -4.77 -3.49 3.82
N TRP A 132 -3.97 -4.21 4.61
CA TRP A 132 -3.24 -3.64 5.74
C TRP A 132 -2.13 -2.69 5.31
N CYS A 133 -1.47 -3.00 4.20
CA CYS A 133 -0.35 -2.22 3.67
C CYS A 133 -0.79 -1.06 2.77
N GLN A 134 -2.09 -0.94 2.46
CA GLN A 134 -2.72 0.18 1.76
C GLN A 134 -3.18 1.27 2.73
#